data_AF-A0A261AIE6-F1
#
_entry.id   AF-A0A261AIE6-F1
#
_cell.length_a   1.000
_cell.length_b   1.000
_cell.length_c   1.000
_cell.angle_alpha   90.00
_cell.angle_beta   90.00
_cell.angle_gamma   90.00
#
_symmetry.space_group_name_H-M   'P 1'
#
loop_
_entity.id
_entity.type
_entity.pdbx_description
1 polymer ?
#
loop_
_entity_poly.entity_id
_entity_poly.type
_entity_poly.pdbx_seq_one_letter_code
_entity_poly.pdbx_strand_id
1 'polypeptide(L)'
;VILDYDPTTSQKVPTMSKMDPKLLEEQSSEPEKSKEKMMIKIDFSELVEKIEEIFEMKREISEVEEDGQGPFGSVYLNDLQHLTKGLQEFRAPIWSKEEIQKLGMADIKKIFIWLNVRIQKYATWFSHATYLMENLPMNQKFQLYRTSWNSIRMFERIAMTWKHYGQEILFHPFLNKYIEEVARPLSELDLTEEEVVFCMINILGFDVTDLTPETLEILHKFKEIISDQMHNYYMNSTNFKMYSHRIIKLMKLVNTMTAIAREKAKIKEIIWIFDIYKAEISDPYFFQMF
;
A
#
# COMPACT_ATOMS: atom_id res chain seq x y z
N VAL A 1 22.36 22.67 39.90
CA VAL A 1 23.82 22.89 39.75
C VAL A 1 24.10 22.95 38.26
N ILE A 2 24.87 23.95 37.85
CA ILE A 2 25.07 24.45 36.50
C ILE A 2 25.72 23.39 35.59
N LEU A 3 25.24 23.31 34.34
CA LEU A 3 25.86 22.55 33.25
C LEU A 3 26.99 23.38 32.64
N ASP A 4 28.24 23.07 32.97
CA ASP A 4 29.40 23.60 32.25
C ASP A 4 29.83 22.62 31.16
N TYR A 5 29.59 23.03 29.92
CA TYR A 5 30.04 22.40 28.69
C TYR A 5 31.31 23.16 28.23
N ASP A 6 32.45 22.48 28.19
CA ASP A 6 33.71 22.99 27.62
C ASP A 6 33.91 22.42 26.21
N PRO A 7 33.91 23.26 25.15
CA PRO A 7 33.95 22.83 23.75
C PRO A 7 35.36 22.59 23.17
N THR A 8 36.39 22.33 24.00
CA THR A 8 37.78 22.41 23.51
C THR A 8 38.69 21.20 23.81
N THR A 9 38.22 19.96 23.63
CA THR A 9 39.15 18.81 23.57
C THR A 9 38.96 17.97 22.32
N SER A 10 39.95 18.09 21.45
CA SER A 10 40.04 17.60 20.08
C SER A 10 40.13 16.06 19.97
N GLN A 11 39.62 15.58 18.85
CA GLN A 11 39.53 14.18 18.39
C GLN A 11 40.85 13.40 18.51
N LYS A 12 40.79 12.17 19.03
CA LYS A 12 41.82 11.14 18.80
C LYS A 12 41.22 9.99 17.97
N VAL A 13 41.65 9.91 16.72
CA VAL A 13 41.39 8.80 15.79
C VAL A 13 42.15 7.55 16.26
N PRO A 14 41.53 6.36 16.37
CA PRO A 14 42.25 5.14 16.70
C PRO A 14 43.03 4.61 15.49
N THR A 15 44.33 4.36 15.67
CA THR A 15 45.23 3.78 14.68
C THR A 15 45.04 2.25 14.64
N MET A 16 44.69 1.67 13.49
CA MET A 16 44.58 0.21 13.31
C MET A 16 45.96 -0.45 13.28
N SER A 17 46.14 -1.52 14.07
CA SER A 17 47.31 -2.39 14.03
C SER A 17 47.28 -3.28 12.79
N LYS A 18 48.45 -3.45 12.13
CA LYS A 18 48.62 -4.30 10.95
C LYS A 18 48.45 -5.77 11.32
N MET A 19 47.59 -6.50 10.60
CA MET A 19 47.49 -7.97 10.62
C MET A 19 48.37 -8.61 9.54
N ASP A 20 48.96 -9.76 9.87
CA ASP A 20 49.96 -10.50 9.08
C ASP A 20 49.43 -11.07 7.74
N PRO A 21 50.18 -10.95 6.63
CA PRO A 21 49.72 -11.32 5.28
C PRO A 21 49.78 -12.83 4.95
N LYS A 22 49.99 -13.72 5.93
CA LYS A 22 50.18 -15.18 5.68
C LYS A 22 48.93 -16.06 5.83
N LEU A 23 47.74 -15.48 5.97
CA LEU A 23 46.47 -16.22 6.08
C LEU A 23 45.61 -16.22 4.81
N LEU A 24 46.12 -15.69 3.68
CA LEU A 24 45.34 -15.51 2.44
C LEU A 24 45.65 -16.51 1.31
N GLU A 25 46.55 -17.47 1.49
CA GLU A 25 47.02 -18.30 0.35
C GLU A 25 46.64 -19.79 0.36
N GLU A 26 45.91 -20.29 1.35
CA GLU A 26 45.46 -21.69 1.34
C GLU A 26 43.94 -21.79 1.43
N GLN A 27 43.28 -21.55 0.30
CA GLN A 27 42.16 -22.35 -0.24
C GLN A 27 41.64 -21.70 -1.54
N SER A 28 42.49 -21.67 -2.55
CA SER A 28 42.05 -21.57 -3.95
C SER A 28 42.35 -22.90 -4.63
N SER A 29 41.33 -23.74 -4.83
CA SER A 29 41.28 -24.77 -5.87
C SER A 29 40.06 -25.68 -5.68
N GLU A 30 38.88 -25.16 -5.98
CA GLU A 30 37.82 -25.99 -6.59
C GLU A 30 37.41 -25.34 -7.91
N PRO A 31 37.20 -26.11 -8.99
CA PRO A 31 36.84 -25.54 -10.27
C PRO A 31 35.42 -24.99 -10.17
N GLU A 32 35.27 -23.68 -10.40
CA GLU A 32 34.00 -23.02 -10.64
C GLU A 32 33.30 -23.69 -11.82
N LYS A 33 32.50 -24.73 -11.55
CA LYS A 33 31.40 -25.08 -12.43
C LYS A 33 30.50 -23.85 -12.45
N SER A 34 30.47 -23.18 -13.59
CA SER A 34 29.51 -22.15 -13.96
C SER A 34 28.10 -22.64 -13.65
N LYS A 35 27.63 -22.38 -12.43
CA LYS A 35 26.20 -22.40 -12.13
C LYS A 35 25.66 -21.20 -12.87
N GLU A 36 25.22 -21.43 -14.09
CA GLU A 36 24.39 -20.50 -14.85
C GLU A 36 23.28 -20.04 -13.90
N LYS A 37 23.44 -18.83 -13.39
CA LYS A 37 22.73 -18.33 -12.22
C LYS A 37 21.36 -17.93 -12.74
N MET A 38 20.38 -18.83 -12.61
CA MET A 38 19.04 -18.66 -13.13
C MET A 38 18.46 -17.32 -12.68
N MET A 39 18.42 -16.35 -13.60
CA MET A 39 17.89 -15.02 -13.38
C MET A 39 16.38 -15.09 -13.61
N ILE A 40 15.60 -14.91 -12.54
CA ILE A 40 14.14 -14.95 -12.64
C ILE A 40 13.69 -13.63 -13.27
N LYS A 41 13.05 -13.70 -14.43
CA LYS A 41 12.38 -12.55 -15.07
C LYS A 41 10.90 -12.56 -14.70
N ILE A 42 10.42 -11.46 -14.14
CA ILE A 42 9.02 -11.26 -13.77
C ILE A 42 8.50 -10.11 -14.64
N ASP A 43 7.55 -10.42 -15.51
CA ASP A 43 6.97 -9.46 -16.43
C ASP A 43 5.53 -9.09 -16.03
N PHE A 44 5.31 -7.80 -15.82
CA PHE A 44 4.02 -7.18 -15.53
C PHE A 44 3.44 -6.39 -16.72
N SER A 45 4.03 -6.47 -17.93
CA SER A 45 3.57 -5.67 -19.08
C SER A 45 2.08 -5.86 -19.39
N GLU A 46 1.62 -7.12 -19.51
CA GLU A 46 0.19 -7.44 -19.71
C GLU A 46 -0.71 -6.93 -18.57
N LEU A 47 -0.16 -6.88 -17.35
CA LEU A 47 -0.89 -6.35 -16.19
C LEU A 47 -1.02 -4.82 -16.28
N VAL A 48 0.04 -4.13 -16.70
CA VAL A 48 0.03 -2.67 -16.91
C VAL A 48 -0.99 -2.29 -17.98
N GLU A 49 -0.99 -2.97 -19.13
CA GLU A 49 -1.97 -2.75 -20.21
C GLU A 49 -3.41 -2.87 -19.71
N LYS A 50 -3.72 -3.93 -18.94
CA LYS A 50 -5.05 -4.10 -18.34
C LYS A 50 -5.42 -2.98 -17.36
N ILE A 51 -4.46 -2.44 -16.63
CA ILE A 51 -4.71 -1.32 -15.71
C ILE A 51 -4.99 -0.04 -16.50
N GLU A 52 -4.27 0.19 -17.61
CA GLU A 52 -4.53 1.30 -18.53
C GLU A 52 -5.96 1.22 -19.07
N GLU A 53 -6.37 0.07 -19.59
CA GLU A 53 -7.74 -0.18 -20.07
C GLU A 53 -8.79 0.14 -18.99
N ILE A 54 -8.57 -0.29 -17.73
CA ILE A 54 -9.47 0.00 -16.61
C ILE A 54 -9.58 1.51 -16.35
N PHE A 55 -8.47 2.24 -16.43
CA PHE A 55 -8.44 3.69 -16.19
C PHE A 55 -9.01 4.50 -17.35
N GLU A 56 -9.01 3.96 -18.57
CA GLU A 56 -9.62 4.58 -19.76
C GLU A 56 -11.13 4.32 -19.83
N MET A 57 -11.59 3.08 -19.67
CA MET A 57 -13.01 2.71 -19.78
C MET A 57 -13.89 3.50 -18.80
N LYS A 58 -13.37 3.83 -17.62
CA LYS A 58 -14.12 4.64 -16.64
C LYS A 58 -14.27 6.10 -17.04
N ARG A 59 -13.32 6.65 -17.80
CA ARG A 59 -13.40 8.00 -18.37
C ARG A 59 -14.51 8.09 -19.41
N GLU A 60 -14.68 7.04 -20.21
CA GLU A 60 -15.75 6.99 -21.22
C GLU A 60 -17.14 6.92 -20.57
N ILE A 61 -17.29 6.18 -19.46
CA ILE A 61 -18.56 6.12 -18.72
C ILE A 61 -18.92 7.49 -18.13
N SER A 62 -17.96 8.23 -17.56
CA SER A 62 -18.22 9.59 -17.05
C SER A 62 -18.61 10.57 -18.16
N GLU A 63 -17.97 10.50 -19.34
CA GLU A 63 -18.29 11.37 -20.48
C GLU A 63 -19.69 11.08 -21.07
N VAL A 64 -20.09 9.81 -21.13
CA VAL A 64 -21.43 9.40 -21.62
C VAL A 64 -22.55 9.77 -20.64
N GLU A 65 -22.27 9.82 -19.34
CA GLU A 65 -23.26 10.21 -18.31
C GLU A 65 -23.49 11.74 -18.27
N GLU A 66 -22.51 12.56 -18.65
CA GLU A 66 -22.66 14.02 -18.76
C GLU A 66 -23.55 14.47 -19.93
N ASP A 67 -23.63 13.69 -21.01
CA ASP A 67 -24.41 14.00 -22.21
C ASP A 67 -25.94 13.75 -22.09
N GLY A 68 -26.45 13.57 -20.87
CA GLY A 68 -27.81 13.98 -20.54
C GLY A 68 -28.96 13.03 -20.93
N GLN A 69 -28.76 11.70 -20.92
CA GLN A 69 -29.90 10.77 -20.96
C GLN A 69 -29.66 9.44 -20.22
N GLY A 70 -29.45 9.53 -18.90
CA GLY A 70 -29.59 8.35 -18.02
C GLY A 70 -31.06 7.89 -17.94
N PRO A 71 -31.38 6.61 -18.16
CA PRO A 71 -32.75 6.12 -18.02
C PRO A 71 -33.15 6.12 -16.54
N PHE A 72 -34.23 6.84 -16.23
CA PHE A 72 -35.03 6.79 -14.99
C PHE A 72 -34.29 6.44 -13.68
N GLY A 73 -33.96 7.48 -12.89
CA GLY A 73 -33.83 7.33 -11.42
C GLY A 73 -32.48 6.82 -10.90
N SER A 74 -31.40 6.91 -11.69
CA SER A 74 -30.04 6.72 -11.16
C SER A 74 -29.73 7.81 -10.13
N VAL A 75 -29.58 7.41 -8.86
CA VAL A 75 -29.03 8.28 -7.82
C VAL A 75 -27.56 8.51 -8.19
N TYR A 76 -27.19 9.74 -8.56
CA TYR A 76 -25.79 10.11 -8.76
C TYR A 76 -25.06 9.84 -7.44
N LEU A 77 -24.22 8.82 -7.43
CA LEU A 77 -23.44 8.45 -6.25
C LEU A 77 -22.17 9.28 -6.23
N ASN A 78 -21.78 9.77 -5.06
CA ASN A 78 -20.53 10.51 -4.91
C ASN A 78 -19.31 9.57 -4.84
N ASP A 79 -18.09 10.11 -4.90
CA ASP A 79 -16.85 9.32 -4.84
C ASP A 79 -16.79 8.36 -3.64
N LEU A 80 -17.13 8.82 -2.44
CA LEU A 80 -17.15 8.00 -1.23
C LEU A 80 -18.08 6.80 -1.41
N GLN A 81 -19.27 6.99 -1.99
CA GLN A 81 -20.23 5.93 -2.27
C GLN A 81 -19.76 4.99 -3.39
N HIS A 82 -19.17 5.52 -4.47
CA HIS A 82 -18.57 4.72 -5.55
C HIS A 82 -17.47 3.80 -5.02
N LEU A 83 -16.55 4.36 -4.24
CA LEU A 83 -15.44 3.64 -3.62
C LEU A 83 -15.92 2.64 -2.57
N THR A 84 -16.98 2.96 -1.81
CA THR A 84 -17.59 2.05 -0.83
C THR A 84 -18.24 0.87 -1.52
N LYS A 85 -19.00 1.09 -2.59
CA LYS A 85 -19.58 0.01 -3.40
C LYS A 85 -18.49 -0.88 -4.02
N GLY A 86 -17.43 -0.26 -4.57
CA GLY A 86 -16.29 -0.97 -5.14
C GLY A 86 -15.48 -1.77 -4.10
N LEU A 87 -15.57 -1.43 -2.81
CA LEU A 87 -14.81 -2.11 -1.75
C LEU A 87 -15.17 -3.60 -1.65
N GLN A 88 -16.42 -3.97 -1.95
CA GLN A 88 -16.86 -5.37 -1.93
C GLN A 88 -16.13 -6.21 -2.98
N GLU A 89 -15.88 -5.66 -4.17
CA GLU A 89 -15.12 -6.33 -5.22
C GLU A 89 -13.63 -6.35 -4.92
N PHE A 90 -13.11 -5.27 -4.32
CA PHE A 90 -11.72 -5.17 -3.89
C PHE A 90 -11.35 -6.26 -2.87
N ARG A 91 -12.25 -6.52 -1.91
CA ARG A 91 -12.07 -7.53 -0.87
C ARG A 91 -11.71 -8.88 -1.51
N ALA A 92 -10.56 -9.40 -1.10
CA ALA A 92 -10.17 -10.75 -1.49
C ALA A 92 -11.00 -11.78 -0.71
N PRO A 93 -11.22 -12.98 -1.27
CA PRO A 93 -11.86 -14.07 -0.55
C PRO A 93 -11.18 -14.30 0.80
N ILE A 94 -12.00 -14.54 1.82
CA ILE A 94 -11.53 -14.96 3.14
C ILE A 94 -11.21 -16.44 3.03
N TRP A 95 -9.97 -16.82 3.33
CA TRP A 95 -9.54 -18.21 3.26
C TRP A 95 -9.82 -18.93 4.59
N SER A 96 -10.20 -20.19 4.55
CA SER A 96 -10.24 -21.00 5.76
C SER A 96 -8.83 -21.13 6.39
N LYS A 97 -8.78 -21.47 7.68
CA LYS A 97 -7.51 -21.73 8.39
C LYS A 97 -6.70 -22.82 7.69
N GLU A 98 -7.39 -23.85 7.22
CA GLU A 98 -6.82 -25.00 6.51
C GLU A 98 -6.23 -24.59 5.16
N GLU A 99 -6.86 -23.67 4.43
CA GLU A 99 -6.33 -23.12 3.19
C GLU A 99 -5.08 -22.27 3.44
N ILE A 100 -5.08 -21.44 4.49
CA ILE A 100 -3.92 -20.61 4.86
C ILE A 100 -2.71 -21.48 5.24
N GLN A 101 -2.92 -22.57 5.99
CA GLN A 101 -1.83 -23.48 6.35
C GLN A 101 -1.21 -24.15 5.10
N LYS A 102 -2.03 -24.46 4.10
CA LYS A 102 -1.56 -25.05 2.83
C LYS A 102 -0.81 -24.05 1.94
N LEU A 103 -0.93 -22.73 2.21
CA LEU A 103 -0.24 -21.72 1.40
C LEU A 103 1.29 -21.76 1.51
N GLY A 104 1.82 -22.21 2.64
CA GLY A 104 3.28 -22.41 2.79
C GLY A 104 3.86 -23.42 1.79
N MET A 105 2.99 -24.21 1.14
CA MET A 105 3.34 -25.20 0.13
C MET A 105 2.94 -24.77 -1.29
N ALA A 106 2.48 -23.53 -1.49
CA ALA A 106 2.02 -23.04 -2.79
C ALA A 106 3.19 -22.79 -3.74
N ASP A 107 3.03 -23.21 -5.00
CA ASP A 107 3.96 -22.90 -6.09
C ASP A 107 4.01 -21.37 -6.32
N ILE A 108 5.22 -20.85 -6.53
CA ILE A 108 5.49 -19.46 -6.87
C ILE A 108 4.62 -18.97 -8.04
N LYS A 109 4.36 -19.83 -9.05
CA LYS A 109 3.46 -19.49 -10.17
C LYS A 109 2.05 -19.15 -9.71
N LYS A 110 1.50 -19.90 -8.76
CA LYS A 110 0.16 -19.62 -8.20
C LYS A 110 0.16 -18.33 -7.39
N ILE A 111 1.23 -18.07 -6.64
CA ILE A 111 1.40 -16.81 -5.88
C ILE A 111 1.37 -15.61 -6.84
N PHE A 112 2.05 -15.69 -7.99
CA PHE A 112 2.01 -14.65 -9.01
C PHE A 112 0.63 -14.44 -9.62
N ILE A 113 -0.10 -15.51 -9.95
CA ILE A 113 -1.47 -15.39 -10.46
C ILE A 113 -2.37 -14.66 -9.44
N TRP A 114 -2.29 -15.04 -8.16
CA TRP A 114 -3.05 -14.36 -7.10
C TRP A 114 -2.63 -12.91 -6.89
N LEU A 115 -1.34 -12.62 -7.03
CA LEU A 115 -0.82 -11.25 -6.96
C LEU A 115 -1.40 -10.39 -8.09
N ASN A 116 -1.36 -10.87 -9.34
CA ASN A 116 -1.88 -10.15 -10.50
C ASN A 116 -3.38 -9.86 -10.36
N VAL A 117 -4.17 -10.85 -9.95
CA VAL A 117 -5.62 -10.66 -9.70
C VAL A 117 -5.86 -9.59 -8.62
N ARG A 118 -5.03 -9.55 -7.57
CA ARG A 118 -5.17 -8.54 -6.50
C ARG A 118 -4.80 -7.14 -6.98
N ILE A 119 -3.77 -7.00 -7.79
CA ILE A 119 -3.37 -5.73 -8.38
C ILE A 119 -4.50 -5.22 -9.28
N GLN A 120 -5.09 -6.07 -10.12
CA GLN A 120 -6.24 -5.70 -10.95
C GLN A 120 -7.45 -5.26 -10.13
N LYS A 121 -7.81 -6.00 -9.07
CA LYS A 121 -8.88 -5.59 -8.15
C LYS A 121 -8.63 -4.22 -7.53
N TYR A 122 -7.38 -3.91 -7.18
CA TYR A 122 -7.02 -2.57 -6.70
C TYR A 122 -7.20 -1.51 -7.80
N ALA A 123 -6.87 -1.82 -9.06
CA ALA A 123 -7.07 -0.89 -10.17
C ALA A 123 -8.55 -0.60 -10.41
N THR A 124 -9.40 -1.64 -10.40
CA THR A 124 -10.86 -1.48 -10.48
C THR A 124 -11.38 -0.63 -9.33
N TRP A 125 -10.90 -0.87 -8.10
CA TRP A 125 -11.29 -0.06 -6.94
C TRP A 125 -10.83 1.39 -7.07
N PHE A 126 -9.55 1.62 -7.41
CA PHE A 126 -8.96 2.94 -7.54
C PHE A 126 -9.65 3.76 -8.65
N SER A 127 -10.10 3.12 -9.73
CA SER A 127 -10.82 3.80 -10.79
C SER A 127 -12.20 4.31 -10.36
N HIS A 128 -12.74 3.89 -9.21
CA HIS A 128 -13.95 4.47 -8.63
C HIS A 128 -13.76 5.88 -8.04
N ALA A 129 -12.51 6.34 -7.87
CA ALA A 129 -12.21 7.73 -7.55
C ALA A 129 -12.33 8.59 -8.83
N THR A 130 -13.56 8.94 -9.21
CA THR A 130 -13.86 9.60 -10.50
C THR A 130 -13.14 10.93 -10.61
N TYR A 131 -13.11 11.71 -9.53
CA TYR A 131 -12.37 12.98 -9.51
C TYR A 131 -10.88 12.80 -9.87
N LEU A 132 -10.21 11.76 -9.35
CA LEU A 132 -8.82 11.48 -9.71
C LEU A 132 -8.70 10.98 -11.16
N MET A 133 -9.67 10.18 -11.63
CA MET A 133 -9.68 9.69 -13.01
C MET A 133 -9.86 10.83 -14.03
N GLU A 134 -10.62 11.86 -13.69
CA GLU A 134 -10.89 13.00 -14.59
C GLU A 134 -9.77 14.04 -14.55
N ASN A 135 -9.19 14.30 -13.38
CA ASN A 135 -8.30 15.44 -13.19
C ASN A 135 -6.81 15.10 -13.30
N LEU A 136 -6.42 13.83 -13.20
CA LEU A 136 -5.01 13.44 -13.34
C LEU A 136 -4.68 12.90 -14.74
N PRO A 137 -3.51 13.25 -15.30
CA PRO A 137 -3.00 12.57 -16.48
C PRO A 137 -2.60 11.12 -16.16
N MET A 138 -2.60 10.25 -17.18
CA MET A 138 -2.43 8.80 -17.00
C MET A 138 -1.16 8.43 -16.22
N ASN A 139 -0.02 9.06 -16.54
CA ASN A 139 1.24 8.84 -15.82
C ASN A 139 1.13 9.13 -14.32
N GLN A 140 0.42 10.18 -13.93
CA GLN A 140 0.21 10.56 -12.52
C GLN A 140 -0.79 9.63 -11.82
N LYS A 141 -1.84 9.16 -12.52
CA LYS A 141 -2.72 8.09 -12.01
C LYS A 141 -1.91 6.86 -11.65
N PHE A 142 -1.04 6.42 -12.56
CA PHE A 142 -0.17 5.27 -12.35
C PHE A 142 0.82 5.48 -11.21
N GLN A 143 1.37 6.68 -11.08
CA GLN A 143 2.31 6.98 -10.00
C GLN A 143 1.63 6.90 -8.62
N LEU A 144 0.45 7.52 -8.46
CA LEU A 144 -0.34 7.39 -7.23
C LEU A 144 -0.76 5.95 -6.96
N TYR A 145 -1.19 5.24 -7.99
CA TYR A 145 -1.57 3.84 -7.92
C TYR A 145 -0.42 2.95 -7.42
N ARG A 146 0.76 3.04 -8.06
CA ARG A 146 1.96 2.24 -7.75
C ARG A 146 2.54 2.50 -6.38
N THR A 147 2.48 3.74 -5.89
CA THR A 147 3.03 4.07 -4.57
C THR A 147 2.10 3.63 -3.44
N SER A 148 0.79 3.59 -3.68
CA SER A 148 -0.21 3.37 -2.63
C SER A 148 -0.78 1.95 -2.55
N TRP A 149 -0.72 1.15 -3.64
CA TRP A 149 -1.44 -0.12 -3.73
C TRP A 149 -1.14 -1.08 -2.57
N ASN A 150 0.14 -1.24 -2.22
CA ASN A 150 0.54 -2.20 -1.20
C ASN A 150 0.08 -1.74 0.20
N SER A 151 0.24 -0.45 0.52
CA SER A 151 -0.21 0.13 1.80
C SER A 151 -1.73 0.04 1.96
N ILE A 152 -2.49 0.38 0.92
CA ILE A 152 -3.96 0.32 0.96
C ILE A 152 -4.44 -1.13 1.06
N ARG A 153 -3.88 -2.03 0.26
CA ARG A 153 -4.14 -3.46 0.34
C ARG A 153 -3.83 -4.00 1.74
N MET A 154 -2.69 -3.64 2.32
CA MET A 154 -2.31 -4.12 3.64
C MET A 154 -3.28 -3.62 4.72
N PHE A 155 -3.68 -2.35 4.67
CA PHE A 155 -4.65 -1.78 5.61
C PHE A 155 -5.98 -2.56 5.58
N GLU A 156 -6.53 -2.79 4.39
CA GLU A 156 -7.75 -3.58 4.22
C GLU A 156 -7.56 -5.02 4.70
N ARG A 157 -6.43 -5.66 4.34
CA ARG A 157 -6.21 -7.08 4.66
C ARG A 157 -6.08 -7.29 6.15
N ILE A 158 -5.46 -6.35 6.86
CA ILE A 158 -5.36 -6.37 8.31
C ILE A 158 -6.74 -6.23 8.94
N ALA A 159 -7.54 -5.26 8.48
CA ALA A 159 -8.91 -5.06 8.95
C ALA A 159 -9.76 -6.33 8.78
N MET A 160 -9.72 -6.95 7.60
CA MET A 160 -10.48 -8.17 7.30
C MET A 160 -9.95 -9.39 8.06
N THR A 161 -8.63 -9.56 8.17
CA THR A 161 -8.03 -10.68 8.90
C THR A 161 -8.45 -10.63 10.36
N TRP A 162 -8.38 -9.45 10.98
CA TRP A 162 -8.81 -9.30 12.35
C TRP A 162 -10.31 -9.59 12.52
N LYS A 163 -11.16 -9.03 11.64
CA LYS A 163 -12.61 -9.23 11.69
C LYS A 163 -13.02 -10.71 11.66
N HIS A 164 -12.28 -11.55 10.93
CA HIS A 164 -12.64 -12.96 10.74
C HIS A 164 -11.94 -13.93 11.70
N TYR A 165 -10.71 -13.64 12.10
CA TYR A 165 -9.90 -14.59 12.87
C TYR A 165 -9.43 -14.06 14.23
N GLY A 166 -9.64 -12.77 14.52
CA GLY A 166 -9.18 -12.14 15.75
C GLY A 166 -7.70 -12.38 16.02
N GLN A 167 -7.37 -12.73 17.27
CA GLN A 167 -5.98 -12.99 17.69
C GLN A 167 -5.42 -14.35 17.25
N GLU A 168 -6.24 -15.26 16.72
CA GLU A 168 -5.87 -16.67 16.58
C GLU A 168 -4.94 -16.98 15.38
N ILE A 169 -4.95 -16.17 14.32
CA ILE A 169 -4.18 -16.43 13.08
C ILE A 169 -2.88 -15.63 12.98
N LEU A 170 -2.66 -14.71 13.90
CA LEU A 170 -1.72 -13.61 13.71
C LEU A 170 -0.34 -13.87 14.35
N PHE A 171 0.13 -15.12 14.31
CA PHE A 171 1.45 -15.52 14.84
C PHE A 171 2.54 -15.51 13.76
N HIS A 172 2.78 -14.34 13.17
CA HIS A 172 4.01 -14.13 12.40
C HIS A 172 4.71 -12.86 12.90
N PRO A 173 6.00 -12.91 13.33
CA PRO A 173 6.71 -11.75 13.87
C PRO A 173 6.66 -10.51 12.97
N PHE A 174 6.64 -10.70 11.65
CA PHE A 174 6.50 -9.63 10.65
C PHE A 174 5.17 -8.86 10.72
N LEU A 175 4.09 -9.47 11.20
CA LEU A 175 2.78 -8.84 11.28
C LEU A 175 2.52 -8.22 12.66
N ASN A 176 3.32 -8.52 13.69
CA ASN A 176 3.07 -8.08 15.07
C ASN A 176 2.81 -6.57 15.17
N LYS A 177 3.62 -5.75 14.49
CA LYS A 177 3.43 -4.29 14.49
C LYS A 177 2.09 -3.87 13.88
N TYR A 178 1.71 -4.46 12.75
CA TYR A 178 0.42 -4.22 12.12
C TYR A 178 -0.75 -4.67 12.99
N ILE A 179 -0.59 -5.77 13.72
CA ILE A 179 -1.64 -6.33 14.59
C ILE A 179 -1.89 -5.42 15.77
N GLU A 180 -0.82 -5.06 16.49
CA GLU A 180 -0.89 -4.30 17.73
C GLU A 180 -1.28 -2.84 17.46
N GLU A 181 -0.69 -2.23 16.44
CA GLU A 181 -0.81 -0.77 16.22
C GLU A 181 -1.93 -0.41 15.24
N VAL A 182 -2.42 -1.35 14.42
CA VAL A 182 -3.45 -1.09 13.40
C VAL A 182 -4.67 -2.00 13.58
N ALA A 183 -4.51 -3.33 13.63
CA ALA A 183 -5.63 -4.28 13.64
C ALA A 183 -6.50 -4.20 14.91
N ARG A 184 -5.87 -4.17 16.09
CA ARG A 184 -6.60 -4.08 17.36
C ARG A 184 -7.37 -2.75 17.46
N PRO A 185 -6.76 -1.57 17.22
CA PRO A 185 -7.51 -0.32 17.24
C PRO A 185 -8.62 -0.24 16.18
N LEU A 186 -8.42 -0.82 14.99
CA LEU A 186 -9.47 -0.92 13.97
C LEU A 186 -10.70 -1.66 14.49
N SER A 187 -10.50 -2.75 15.22
CA SER A 187 -11.58 -3.54 15.79
C SER A 187 -12.31 -2.85 16.91
N GLU A 188 -11.59 -2.16 17.80
CA GLU A 188 -12.19 -1.42 18.91
C GLU A 188 -13.08 -0.27 18.42
N LEU A 189 -12.76 0.27 17.24
CA LEU A 189 -13.53 1.34 16.62
C LEU A 189 -14.74 0.84 15.82
N ASP A 190 -14.77 -0.44 15.44
CA ASP A 190 -15.79 -1.05 14.59
C ASP A 190 -16.10 -0.17 13.37
N LEU A 191 -15.14 -0.09 12.45
CA LEU A 191 -15.23 0.83 11.30
C LEU A 191 -16.35 0.42 10.35
N THR A 192 -17.11 1.41 9.90
CA THR A 192 -18.04 1.24 8.78
C THR A 192 -17.28 1.13 7.45
N GLU A 193 -17.96 0.70 6.38
CA GLU A 193 -17.31 0.57 5.06
C GLU A 193 -16.85 1.93 4.54
N GLU A 194 -17.64 2.98 4.76
CA GLU A 194 -17.31 4.36 4.40
C GLU A 194 -16.08 4.86 5.16
N GLU A 195 -15.93 4.50 6.44
CA GLU A 195 -14.76 4.87 7.24
C GLU A 195 -13.49 4.14 6.81
N VAL A 196 -13.62 2.88 6.40
CA VAL A 196 -12.52 2.12 5.79
C VAL A 196 -12.06 2.81 4.52
N VAL A 197 -12.98 3.17 3.62
CA VAL A 197 -12.68 3.94 2.40
C VAL A 197 -12.04 5.27 2.74
N PHE A 198 -12.60 6.03 3.68
CA PHE A 198 -12.05 7.31 4.13
C PHE A 198 -10.58 7.15 4.58
N CYS A 199 -10.27 6.10 5.36
CA CYS A 199 -8.90 5.82 5.76
C CYS A 199 -8.00 5.45 4.56
N MET A 200 -8.47 4.59 3.66
CA MET A 200 -7.73 4.17 2.46
C MET A 200 -7.38 5.37 1.57
N ILE A 201 -8.32 6.29 1.35
CA ILE A 201 -8.07 7.52 0.60
C ILE A 201 -7.07 8.43 1.32
N ASN A 202 -7.14 8.54 2.64
CA ASN A 202 -6.17 9.34 3.38
C ASN A 202 -4.75 8.72 3.39
N ILE A 203 -4.62 7.41 3.15
CA ILE A 203 -3.34 6.71 2.91
C ILE A 203 -2.78 7.00 1.51
N LEU A 204 -3.60 7.36 0.52
CA LEU A 204 -3.13 7.72 -0.83
C LEU A 204 -2.10 8.85 -0.75
N GLY A 205 -1.01 8.72 -1.52
CA GLY A 205 0.08 9.70 -1.53
C GLY A 205 0.77 9.85 -0.17
N PHE A 206 0.90 8.78 0.62
CA PHE A 206 1.73 8.83 1.84
C PHE A 206 3.22 9.02 1.54
N ASP A 207 3.63 8.61 0.34
CA ASP A 207 4.97 8.78 -0.21
C ASP A 207 4.91 9.78 -1.36
N VAL A 208 5.18 11.04 -1.04
CA VAL A 208 5.01 12.19 -1.93
C VAL A 208 6.28 12.57 -2.69
N THR A 209 7.38 11.82 -2.50
CA THR A 209 8.74 12.24 -2.89
C THR A 209 8.89 12.53 -4.37
N ASP A 210 8.08 11.89 -5.22
CA ASP A 210 8.19 12.00 -6.67
C ASP A 210 6.96 12.67 -7.32
N LEU A 211 5.96 13.11 -6.54
CA LEU A 211 4.73 13.70 -7.10
C LEU A 211 4.94 15.17 -7.47
N THR A 212 4.38 15.59 -8.60
CA THR A 212 4.44 17.00 -9.00
C THR A 212 3.54 17.86 -8.08
N PRO A 213 3.84 19.16 -7.91
CA PRO A 213 3.01 20.05 -7.11
C PRO A 213 1.53 20.06 -7.53
N GLU A 214 1.27 20.00 -8.83
CA GLU A 214 -0.09 19.96 -9.40
C GLU A 214 -0.82 18.67 -9.01
N THR A 215 -0.11 17.54 -9.04
CA THR A 215 -0.65 16.24 -8.63
C THR A 215 -1.00 16.24 -7.14
N LEU A 216 -0.16 16.87 -6.32
CA LEU A 216 -0.42 17.03 -4.88
C LEU A 216 -1.64 17.92 -4.61
N GLU A 217 -1.80 19.01 -5.37
CA GLU A 217 -2.97 19.89 -5.25
C GLU A 217 -4.26 19.13 -5.57
N ILE A 218 -4.29 18.38 -6.67
CA ILE A 218 -5.44 17.53 -7.05
C ILE A 218 -5.71 16.48 -5.98
N LEU A 219 -4.67 15.80 -5.47
CA LEU A 219 -4.82 14.81 -4.40
C LEU A 219 -5.37 15.44 -3.10
N HIS A 220 -4.88 16.61 -2.71
CA HIS A 220 -5.39 17.33 -1.54
C HIS A 220 -6.85 17.74 -1.73
N LYS A 221 -7.20 18.23 -2.92
CA LYS A 221 -8.59 18.59 -3.24
C LYS A 221 -9.49 17.37 -3.17
N PHE A 222 -9.03 16.23 -3.67
CA PHE A 222 -9.76 14.97 -3.58
C PHE A 222 -9.99 14.53 -2.12
N LYS A 223 -8.98 14.64 -1.26
CA LYS A 223 -9.11 14.34 0.18
C LYS A 223 -10.08 15.30 0.90
N GLU A 224 -10.14 16.56 0.48
CA GLU A 224 -11.12 17.54 0.97
C GLU A 224 -12.54 17.12 0.57
N ILE A 225 -12.78 16.81 -0.71
CA ILE A 225 -14.06 16.32 -1.24
C ILE A 225 -14.54 15.10 -0.45
N ILE A 226 -13.66 14.13 -0.22
CA ILE A 226 -13.98 12.92 0.55
C ILE A 226 -14.26 13.24 2.02
N SER A 227 -13.59 14.23 2.60
CA SER A 227 -13.86 14.68 3.97
C SER A 227 -15.23 15.33 4.10
N ASP A 228 -15.65 16.14 3.12
CA ASP A 228 -16.99 16.74 3.07
C ASP A 228 -18.07 15.67 2.87
N GLN A 229 -17.82 14.69 2.01
CA GLN A 229 -18.72 13.55 1.82
C GLN A 229 -18.83 12.70 3.11
N MET A 230 -17.73 12.52 3.83
CA MET A 230 -17.70 11.83 5.12
C MET A 230 -18.48 12.61 6.18
N HIS A 231 -18.36 13.94 6.21
CA HIS A 231 -19.18 14.80 7.06
C HIS A 231 -20.67 14.59 6.80
N ASN A 232 -21.08 14.62 5.53
CA ASN A 232 -22.47 14.40 5.13
C ASN A 232 -22.96 12.99 5.51
N TYR A 233 -22.12 11.97 5.36
CA TYR A 233 -22.43 10.60 5.79
C TYR A 233 -22.72 10.54 7.30
N TYR A 234 -21.86 11.13 8.15
CA TYR A 234 -22.11 11.13 9.58
C TYR A 234 -23.38 11.88 9.97
N MET A 235 -23.64 13.03 9.33
CA MET A 235 -24.80 13.87 9.61
C MET A 235 -26.14 13.22 9.21
N ASN A 236 -26.16 12.47 8.10
CA ASN A 236 -27.40 11.99 7.50
C ASN A 236 -27.65 10.49 7.70
N SER A 237 -26.59 9.69 7.83
CA SER A 237 -26.68 8.22 7.77
C SER A 237 -26.31 7.55 9.09
N THR A 238 -25.82 8.29 10.09
CA THR A 238 -25.39 7.73 11.38
C THR A 238 -26.00 8.47 12.57
N ASN A 239 -26.03 7.83 13.73
CA ASN A 239 -26.41 8.46 15.00
C ASN A 239 -25.22 9.12 15.74
N PHE A 240 -24.05 9.25 15.10
CA PHE A 240 -22.86 9.79 15.75
C PHE A 240 -22.93 11.32 15.90
N LYS A 241 -23.53 11.79 16.99
CA LYS A 241 -23.63 13.23 17.32
C LYS A 241 -22.29 13.93 17.53
N MET A 242 -21.20 13.19 17.79
CA MET A 242 -19.84 13.71 18.01
C MET A 242 -18.81 12.97 17.14
N TYR A 243 -19.04 12.91 15.83
CA TYR A 243 -18.17 12.20 14.89
C TYR A 243 -16.76 12.82 14.76
N SER A 244 -16.52 14.06 15.17
CA SER A 244 -15.20 14.71 15.12
C SER A 244 -14.14 13.93 15.91
N HIS A 245 -14.48 13.44 17.10
CA HIS A 245 -13.58 12.59 17.88
C HIS A 245 -13.33 11.25 17.18
N ARG A 246 -14.32 10.73 16.45
CA ARG A 246 -14.17 9.51 15.64
C ARG A 246 -13.20 9.72 14.48
N ILE A 247 -13.34 10.82 13.72
CA ILE A 247 -12.40 11.22 12.66
C ILE A 247 -10.97 11.31 13.19
N ILE A 248 -10.76 11.94 14.35
CA ILE A 248 -9.43 12.03 14.96
C ILE A 248 -8.82 10.64 15.18
N LYS A 249 -9.62 9.65 15.63
CA LYS A 249 -9.14 8.27 15.81
C LYS A 249 -8.85 7.58 14.48
N LEU A 250 -9.67 7.79 13.45
CA LEU A 250 -9.41 7.29 12.09
C LEU A 250 -8.11 7.86 11.52
N MET A 251 -7.87 9.16 11.68
CA MET A 251 -6.62 9.79 11.22
C MET A 251 -5.38 9.30 11.98
N LYS A 252 -5.51 8.98 13.28
CA LYS A 252 -4.42 8.33 14.02
C LYS A 252 -4.06 6.98 13.41
N LEU A 253 -5.06 6.17 13.02
CA LEU A 253 -4.83 4.90 12.33
C LEU A 253 -4.13 5.07 10.99
N VAL A 254 -4.57 6.04 10.18
CA VAL A 254 -3.92 6.40 8.91
C VAL A 254 -2.45 6.76 9.14
N ASN A 255 -2.17 7.60 10.13
CA ASN A 255 -0.80 8.02 10.44
C ASN A 255 0.08 6.85 10.87
N THR A 256 -0.43 5.94 11.71
CA THR A 256 0.28 4.71 12.07
C THR A 256 0.57 3.85 10.85
N MET A 257 -0.43 3.63 9.98
CA MET A 257 -0.27 2.80 8.79
C MET A 257 0.78 3.38 7.83
N THR A 258 0.73 4.69 7.60
CA THR A 258 1.71 5.37 6.73
C THR A 258 3.11 5.39 7.34
N ALA A 259 3.25 5.48 8.67
CA ALA A 259 4.54 5.34 9.34
C ALA A 259 5.14 3.94 9.13
N ILE A 260 4.35 2.89 9.30
CA ILE A 260 4.80 1.52 9.03
C ILE A 260 5.20 1.35 7.56
N ALA A 261 4.40 1.87 6.63
CA ALA A 261 4.72 1.81 5.20
C ALA A 261 6.08 2.47 4.85
N ARG A 262 6.36 3.65 5.44
CA ARG A 262 7.65 4.34 5.26
C ARG A 262 8.82 3.58 5.86
N GLU A 263 8.65 2.93 7.02
CA GLU A 263 9.69 2.07 7.59
C GLU A 263 10.01 0.87 6.68
N LYS A 264 8.98 0.28 6.06
CA LYS A 264 9.15 -0.84 5.12
C LYS A 264 9.81 -0.41 3.82
N ALA A 265 9.53 0.80 3.33
CA ALA A 265 10.21 1.36 2.16
C ALA A 265 11.74 1.41 2.35
N LYS A 266 12.24 1.72 3.56
CA LYS A 266 13.69 1.70 3.87
C LYS A 266 14.32 0.31 3.74
N ILE A 267 13.57 -0.75 4.04
CA ILE A 267 14.07 -2.13 3.87
C ILE A 267 14.28 -2.45 2.39
N LYS A 268 13.38 -1.95 1.52
CA LYS A 268 13.53 -2.07 0.07
C LYS A 268 14.80 -1.37 -0.42
N GLU A 269 15.11 -0.17 0.07
CA GLU A 269 16.34 0.53 -0.27
C GLU A 269 17.59 -0.28 0.10
N ILE A 270 17.61 -0.89 1.30
CA ILE A 270 18.72 -1.75 1.74
C ILE A 270 18.86 -2.96 0.81
N ILE A 271 17.76 -3.64 0.49
CA ILE A 271 17.76 -4.79 -0.43
C ILE A 271 18.39 -4.41 -1.79
N TRP A 272 18.05 -3.23 -2.30
CA TRP A 272 18.59 -2.70 -3.56
C TRP A 272 20.07 -2.35 -3.45
N ILE A 273 20.49 -1.65 -2.39
CA ILE A 273 21.89 -1.25 -2.16
C ILE A 273 22.81 -2.46 -2.09
N PHE A 274 22.36 -3.53 -1.44
CA PHE A 274 23.17 -4.74 -1.24
C PHE A 274 22.98 -5.81 -2.32
N ASP A 275 22.25 -5.53 -3.42
CA ASP A 275 21.96 -6.47 -4.52
C ASP A 275 21.50 -7.85 -3.99
N ILE A 276 20.63 -7.84 -2.97
CA ILE A 276 20.22 -9.06 -2.27
C ILE A 276 19.33 -9.94 -3.16
N TYR A 277 18.57 -9.33 -4.09
CA TYR A 277 17.73 -10.03 -5.06
C TYR A 277 18.29 -9.95 -6.47
N LYS A 278 18.42 -11.11 -7.13
CA LYS A 278 18.80 -11.23 -8.55
C LYS A 278 17.58 -11.62 -9.39
N ALA A 279 16.61 -10.70 -9.50
CA ALA A 279 15.44 -10.85 -10.35
C ALA A 279 15.27 -9.60 -11.23
N GLU A 280 15.04 -9.78 -12.52
CA GLU A 280 14.64 -8.70 -13.43
C GLU A 280 13.12 -8.55 -13.36
N ILE A 281 12.63 -7.36 -12.99
CA ILE A 281 11.21 -7.11 -12.78
C ILE A 281 10.82 -5.89 -13.62
N SER A 282 9.88 -6.05 -14.56
CA SER A 282 9.52 -4.94 -15.46
C SER A 282 8.82 -3.78 -14.75
N ASP A 283 8.00 -4.06 -13.73
CA ASP A 283 7.43 -3.05 -12.83
C ASP A 283 7.72 -3.38 -11.35
N PRO A 284 8.80 -2.83 -10.76
CA PRO A 284 9.22 -3.13 -9.39
C PRO A 284 8.23 -2.69 -8.30
N TYR A 285 7.25 -1.83 -8.62
CA TYR A 285 6.26 -1.40 -7.63
C TYR A 285 5.26 -2.50 -7.30
N PHE A 286 4.93 -3.36 -8.27
CA PHE A 286 4.03 -4.49 -8.08
C PHE A 286 4.67 -5.67 -7.35
N PHE A 287 6.00 -5.69 -7.30
CA PHE A 287 6.77 -6.68 -6.56
C PHE A 287 7.31 -6.14 -5.23
N GLN A 288 6.53 -5.30 -4.54
CA GLN A 288 6.80 -4.96 -3.14
C GLN A 288 6.42 -6.16 -2.26
N MET A 289 7.40 -6.98 -1.90
CA MET A 289 7.20 -8.19 -1.08
C MET A 289 7.01 -7.94 0.42
N PHE A 290 6.86 -6.68 0.89
CA PHE A 290 6.85 -6.36 2.32
C PHE A 290 5.87 -5.24 2.67
#